data_AF-A0A7X5TE19-F1
#
_entry.id   AF-A0A7X5TE19-F1
#
_cell.length_a   1.000
_cell.length_b   1.000
_cell.length_c   1.000
_cell.angle_alpha   90.00
_cell.angle_beta   90.00
_cell.angle_gamma   90.00
#
_symmetry.space_group_name_H-M   'P 1'
#
loop_
_entity.id
_entity.type
_entity.pdbx_description
1 polymer ?
#
loop_
_entity_poly.entity_id
_entity_poly.type
_entity_poly.pdbx_seq_one_letter_code
_entity_poly.pdbx_strand_id
1 'polypeptide(L)' 'MIKLGSDILDKQHVQFVVPKNVYEGLFIADGKGFSLMGTNMTPGFMTKTVGSRGVLLKLYPAARKYIIKLT' A
#
# COMPACT_ATOMS: atom_id res chain seq x y z
N MET A 1 -4.73 -7.39 -4.13
CA MET A 1 -3.33 -6.97 -3.96
C MET A 1 -2.85 -6.46 -5.31
N ILE A 2 -2.18 -5.31 -5.36
CA ILE A 2 -1.70 -4.67 -6.59
C ILE A 2 -0.18 -4.79 -6.65
N LYS A 3 0.39 -5.05 -7.82
CA LYS A 3 1.84 -4.99 -8.07
C LYS A 3 2.15 -3.73 -8.86
N LEU A 4 3.04 -2.89 -8.34
CA LEU A 4 3.61 -1.76 -9.08
C LEU A 4 4.92 -2.20 -9.73
N GLY A 5 5.11 -1.87 -11.01
CA GLY A 5 6.31 -2.20 -11.77
C GLY A 5 6.09 -2.08 -13.28
N SER A 6 7.15 -2.31 -14.05
CA SER A 6 7.18 -2.10 -15.50
C SER A 6 6.80 -3.33 -16.33
N ASP A 7 6.69 -4.52 -15.70
CA ASP A 7 6.32 -5.75 -16.42
C ASP A 7 4.79 -5.84 -16.56
N ILE A 8 4.29 -5.16 -17.59
CA ILE A 8 2.86 -5.13 -17.92
C ILE A 8 2.32 -6.51 -18.34
N LEU A 9 3.18 -7.41 -18.84
CA LEU A 9 2.77 -8.76 -19.23
C LEU A 9 2.53 -9.65 -18.00
N ASP A 10 3.25 -9.41 -16.89
CA ASP A 10 2.98 -9.99 -15.56
C ASP A 10 1.90 -9.22 -14.76
N LYS A 11 1.03 -8.45 -15.44
CA LYS A 11 -0.08 -7.70 -14.82
C LYS A 11 0.39 -6.70 -13.75
N GLN A 12 1.61 -6.18 -13.87
CA GLN A 12 2.06 -5.07 -13.05
C GLN A 12 1.50 -3.75 -13.57
N HIS A 13 1.34 -2.79 -12.66
CA HIS A 13 0.86 -1.46 -12.98
C HIS A 13 2.02 -0.47 -12.90
N VAL A 14 2.30 0.25 -13.98
CA VAL A 14 3.28 1.35 -13.98
C VAL A 14 2.82 2.54 -13.14
N GLN A 15 1.51 2.70 -12.99
CA GLN A 15 0.87 3.74 -12.20
C GLN A 15 -0.44 3.21 -11.61
N PHE A 16 -0.77 3.64 -10.40
CA PHE A 16 -2.03 3.26 -9.74
C PHE A 16 -2.56 4.41 -8.88
N VAL A 17 -3.89 4.56 -8.85
CA VAL A 17 -4.58 5.52 -7.98
C VAL A 17 -5.21 4.76 -6.83
N VAL A 18 -4.70 4.97 -5.61
CA VAL A 18 -5.35 4.45 -4.41
C VAL A 18 -6.59 5.31 -4.11
N PRO A 19 -7.78 4.69 -3.96
CA PRO A 19 -8.99 5.45 -3.64
C PRO A 19 -8.88 6.18 -2.30
N LYS A 20 -9.59 7.32 -2.19
CA LYS A 20 -9.73 8.02 -0.90
C LYS A 20 -10.33 7.11 0.17
N ASN A 21 -9.96 7.37 1.43
CA ASN A 21 -10.46 6.65 2.62
C ASN A 21 -10.13 5.15 2.66
N VAL A 22 -9.02 4.74 2.05
CA VAL A 22 -8.49 3.37 2.11
C VAL A 22 -7.15 3.40 2.85
N TYR A 23 -6.90 2.39 3.70
CA TYR A 23 -5.57 2.15 4.25
C TYR A 23 -4.69 1.53 3.18
N GLU A 24 -3.55 2.17 2.90
CA GLU A 24 -2.53 1.65 2.00
C GLU A 24 -1.26 1.28 2.76
N GLY A 25 -0.56 0.27 2.26
CA GLY A 25 0.75 -0.14 2.74
C GLY A 25 1.50 -0.85 1.64
N LEU A 26 2.81 -0.64 1.59
CA LEU A 26 3.68 -1.08 0.48
C LEU A 26 4.82 -1.94 1.03
N PHE A 27 5.21 -2.95 0.27
CA PHE A 27 6.41 -3.73 0.52
C PHE A 27 7.01 -4.18 -0.81
N ILE A 28 8.33 -4.34 -0.87
CA ILE A 28 9.00 -4.86 -2.07
C ILE A 28 8.66 -6.35 -2.21
N ALA A 29 8.16 -6.74 -3.38
CA ALA A 29 7.58 -8.06 -3.60
C ALA A 29 8.55 -9.23 -3.32
N ASP A 30 9.82 -9.08 -3.70
CA ASP A 30 10.90 -10.05 -3.46
C ASP A 30 11.63 -9.85 -2.12
N GLY A 31 11.31 -8.76 -1.40
CA GLY A 31 11.92 -8.40 -0.13
C GLY A 31 13.37 -7.93 -0.21
N LYS A 32 13.88 -7.58 -1.41
CA LYS A 32 15.28 -7.19 -1.62
C LYS A 32 15.40 -5.84 -2.32
N GLY A 33 16.55 -5.19 -2.14
CA GLY A 33 16.86 -3.93 -2.83
C GLY A 33 15.96 -2.77 -2.40
N PHE A 34 15.59 -1.92 -3.37
CA PHE A 34 14.73 -0.76 -3.17
C PHE A 34 13.74 -0.62 -4.31
N SER A 35 12.63 0.07 -4.06
CA SER A 35 11.70 0.52 -5.09
C SER A 35 11.57 2.04 -4.98
N LEU A 36 11.76 2.74 -6.09
CA LEU A 36 11.58 4.19 -6.17
C LEU A 36 10.30 4.50 -6.95
N MET A 37 9.46 5.36 -6.39
CA MET A 37 8.22 5.78 -7.04
C MET A 37 7.90 7.24 -6.71
N GLY A 38 7.20 7.91 -7.63
CA GLY A 38 6.57 9.19 -7.35
C GLY A 38 5.19 8.99 -6.70
N THR A 39 4.79 9.92 -5.83
CA THR A 39 3.43 9.95 -5.28
C THR A 39 2.94 11.38 -5.29
N ASN A 40 1.80 11.60 -5.94
CA ASN A 40 1.06 12.85 -5.88
C ASN A 40 -0.21 12.65 -5.05
N MET A 41 -0.61 13.69 -4.32
CA MET A 41 -1.83 13.67 -3.53
C MET A 41 -2.62 14.95 -3.80
N THR A 42 -3.91 14.79 -4.04
CA THR A 42 -4.84 15.90 -4.26
C THR A 42 -6.09 15.68 -3.42
N PRO A 43 -6.47 16.62 -2.52
CA PRO A 43 -5.72 17.82 -2.12
C PRO A 43 -4.33 17.50 -1.52
N GLY A 44 -3.48 18.52 -1.41
CA GLY A 44 -2.09 18.36 -0.96
C GLY A 44 -1.97 17.56 0.34
N PHE A 45 -0.84 16.88 0.50
CA PHE A 45 -0.60 16.03 1.66
C PHE A 45 -0.70 16.81 2.97
N MET A 46 -1.48 16.27 3.90
CA MET A 46 -1.56 16.71 5.30
C MET A 46 -1.26 15.50 6.17
N THR A 47 -0.80 15.71 7.41
CA THR A 47 -0.52 14.63 8.36
C THR A 47 -1.78 13.77 8.58
N LYS A 48 -1.81 12.58 7.96
CA LYS A 48 -2.97 11.67 7.99
C LYS A 48 -2.90 10.71 9.17
N THR A 49 -4.04 10.09 9.47
CA THR A 49 -4.15 8.99 10.43
C THR A 49 -3.31 7.80 9.98
N VAL A 50 -2.28 7.47 10.76
CA VAL A 50 -1.53 6.21 10.61
C VAL A 50 -2.38 5.07 11.18
N GLY A 51 -2.42 3.94 10.47
CA GLY A 51 -3.19 2.77 10.90
C GLY A 51 -2.58 2.10 12.13
N SER A 52 -3.32 2.04 13.24
CA SER A 52 -2.91 1.25 14.42
C SER A 52 -3.19 -0.23 14.18
N ARG A 53 -2.18 -1.10 14.35
CA ARG A 53 -2.30 -2.56 14.20
C ARG A 53 -3.50 -3.13 14.95
N GLY A 54 -3.67 -2.76 16.22
CA GLY A 54 -4.74 -3.28 17.07
C GLY A 54 -6.13 -2.87 16.57
N VAL A 55 -6.28 -1.65 16.06
CA VAL A 55 -7.53 -1.16 15.47
C VAL A 55 -7.79 -1.87 14.14
N LEU A 56 -6.78 -1.96 13.28
CA LEU A 56 -6.91 -2.59 11.96
C LEU A 56 -7.23 -4.09 12.05
N LEU A 57 -6.63 -4.82 12.99
CA LEU A 57 -6.93 -6.25 13.18
C LEU A 57 -8.37 -6.49 13.64
N LYS A 58 -8.95 -5.56 14.40
CA LYS A 58 -10.37 -5.61 14.80
C LYS A 58 -11.31 -5.28 13.63
N LEU A 59 -10.99 -4.25 12.85
CA LEU A 59 -11.82 -3.81 11.72
C LEU A 59 -11.71 -4.73 10.49
N TYR A 60 -10.53 -5.30 10.24
CA TYR A 60 -10.22 -6.06 9.03
C TYR A 60 -9.53 -7.39 9.34
N PRO A 61 -10.18 -8.31 10.08
CA PRO A 61 -9.56 -9.57 10.49
C PRO A 61 -9.13 -10.45 9.29
N ALA A 62 -9.85 -10.39 8.17
CA ALA A 62 -9.49 -11.11 6.94
C ALA A 62 -8.15 -10.66 6.34
N ALA A 63 -7.73 -9.41 6.59
CA ALA A 63 -6.47 -8.86 6.11
C ALA A 63 -5.31 -9.04 7.11
N ARG A 64 -5.49 -9.83 8.19
CA ARG A 64 -4.52 -10.03 9.28
C ARG A 64 -3.09 -10.26 8.79
N LYS A 65 -2.90 -11.12 7.78
CA LYS A 65 -1.59 -11.42 7.20
C LYS A 65 -0.85 -10.15 6.75
N TYR A 66 -1.56 -9.25 6.08
CA TYR A 66 -0.97 -8.01 5.55
C TYR A 66 -0.83 -6.94 6.62
N ILE A 67 -1.81 -6.83 7.52
CA ILE A 67 -1.74 -5.88 8.65
C ILE A 67 -0.52 -6.20 9.52
N ILE A 68 -0.27 -7.47 9.83
CA ILE A 68 0.93 -7.86 10.59
C ILE A 68 2.21 -7.56 9.81
N LYS A 69 2.22 -7.67 8.49
CA LYS A 69 3.43 -7.37 7.71
C LYS A 69 3.74 -5.87 7.61
N LEU A 70 2.70 -5.02 7.61
CA LEU A 70 2.79 -3.61 7.20
C LEU A 70 2.60 -2.61 8.35
N THR A 71 2.26 -3.09 9.54
CA THR A 71 2.17 -2.32 10.80
C THR A 71 2.89 -3.09 11.89
#